data_AF-A0A378UKQ4-F1
#
_entry.id   AF-A0A378UKQ4-F1
#
_cell.length_a   1.000
_cell.length_b   1.000
_cell.length_c   1.000
_cell.angle_alpha   90.00
_cell.angle_beta   90.00
_cell.angle_gamma   90.00
#
_symmetry.space_group_name_H-M   'P 1'
#
loop_
_entity.id
_entity.type
_entity.pdbx_description
1 polymer ?
#
loop_
_entity_poly.entity_id
_entity_poly.type
_entity_poly.pdbx_seq_one_letter_code
_entity_poly.pdbx_strand_id
1 'polypeptide(L)'
;MSGDPSVLYIKAILDAFTAAIFAITLGIMVAFIAIPQTLVQLTLFFLAMLVLPLTTPDMRADFSALGGLMMLMTGFRIMGIKSFPVANMLPGLLLVMPVSHFWAVYIAH
;
A
#
# COMPACT_ATOMS: atom_id res chain seq x y z
N MET A 1 -0.74 16.83 8.92
CA MET A 1 -1.30 16.81 7.56
C MET A 1 -0.37 17.60 6.67
N SER A 2 0.66 16.97 6.09
CA SER A 2 1.31 17.57 4.92
C SER A 2 0.25 17.54 3.84
N GLY A 3 -0.37 18.68 3.55
CA GLY A 3 -1.50 18.83 2.62
C GLY A 3 -1.11 18.65 1.17
N ASP A 4 -0.25 17.66 0.89
CA ASP A 4 0.26 17.37 -0.44
C ASP A 4 -0.53 16.17 -1.03
N PRO A 5 -1.51 16.44 -1.92
CA PRO A 5 -2.30 15.40 -2.56
C PRO A 5 -1.52 14.60 -3.61
N SER A 6 -0.22 14.89 -3.82
CA SER A 6 0.61 14.21 -4.83
C SER A 6 0.60 12.69 -4.70
N VAL A 7 0.63 12.15 -3.47
CA VAL A 7 0.58 10.69 -3.25
C VAL A 7 -0.77 10.11 -3.70
N LEU A 8 -1.86 10.84 -3.49
CA LEU A 8 -3.19 10.42 -3.92
C LEU A 8 -3.31 10.47 -5.45
N TYR A 9 -2.75 11.50 -6.10
CA TYR A 9 -2.71 11.59 -7.56
C TYR A 9 -1.90 10.46 -8.19
N ILE A 10 -0.72 10.17 -7.65
CA ILE A 10 0.11 9.05 -8.12
C ILE A 10 -0.69 7.74 -8.01
N LYS A 11 -1.37 7.52 -6.88
CA LYS A 11 -2.18 6.32 -6.69
C LYS A 11 -3.34 6.23 -7.68
N ALA A 12 -4.07 7.32 -7.92
CA ALA A 12 -5.18 7.35 -8.85
C ALA A 12 -4.76 6.98 -10.29
N ILE A 13 -3.60 7.45 -10.73
CA ILE A 13 -3.04 7.10 -12.05
C ILE A 13 -2.70 5.61 -12.11
N LEU A 14 -2.05 5.06 -11.07
CA LEU A 14 -1.71 3.63 -11.01
C LEU A 14 -2.96 2.73 -11.01
N ASP A 15 -4.00 3.12 -10.29
CA ASP A 15 -5.27 2.39 -10.24
C ASP A 15 -6.00 2.43 -11.60
N ALA A 16 -5.92 3.55 -12.33
CA ALA A 16 -6.53 3.68 -13.67
C ALA A 16 -5.90 2.71 -14.70
N PHE A 17 -4.57 2.62 -14.75
CA PHE A 17 -3.88 1.64 -15.59
C PHE A 17 -4.20 0.20 -15.17
N THR A 18 -4.23 -0.07 -13.86
CA THR A 18 -4.56 -1.39 -13.31
C THR A 18 -6.00 -1.78 -13.67
N ALA A 19 -6.95 -0.86 -13.56
CA ALA A 19 -8.34 -1.06 -13.95
C ALA A 19 -8.48 -1.32 -15.46
N ALA A 20 -7.70 -0.64 -16.31
CA ALA A 20 -7.69 -0.89 -17.75
C ALA A 20 -7.19 -2.31 -18.08
N ILE A 21 -6.15 -2.79 -17.40
CA ILE A 21 -5.64 -4.16 -17.55
C ILE A 21 -6.70 -5.18 -17.11
N PHE A 22 -7.34 -4.97 -15.96
CA PHE A 22 -8.41 -5.84 -15.49
C PHE A 22 -9.68 -5.75 -16.33
N ALA A 23 -9.95 -4.63 -17.02
CA ALA A 23 -11.12 -4.50 -17.88
C ALA A 23 -11.06 -5.43 -19.08
N ILE A 24 -9.85 -5.74 -19.58
CA ILE A 24 -9.65 -6.71 -20.66
C ILE A 24 -10.07 -8.12 -20.22
N THR A 25 -9.86 -8.47 -18.95
CA THR A 25 -10.14 -9.82 -18.42
C THR A 25 -11.53 -9.96 -17.78
N LEU A 26 -12.02 -8.91 -17.11
CA LEU A 26 -13.25 -8.91 -16.29
C LEU A 26 -14.38 -8.05 -16.89
N GLY A 27 -14.11 -7.25 -17.93
CA GLY A 27 -15.11 -6.41 -18.59
C GLY A 27 -15.78 -5.42 -17.64
N ILE A 28 -17.12 -5.33 -17.72
CA ILE A 28 -17.91 -4.38 -16.93
C ILE A 28 -17.88 -4.66 -15.42
N MET A 29 -17.44 -5.85 -15.00
CA MET A 29 -17.30 -6.19 -13.58
C MET A 29 -16.23 -5.34 -12.87
N VAL A 30 -15.29 -4.75 -13.61
CA VAL A 30 -14.28 -3.83 -13.03
C VAL A 30 -14.93 -2.59 -12.41
N ALA A 31 -16.02 -2.08 -12.99
CA ALA A 31 -16.74 -0.94 -12.42
C ALA A 31 -17.34 -1.29 -11.04
N PHE A 32 -17.72 -2.56 -10.83
CA PHE A 32 -18.24 -3.01 -9.54
C PHE A 32 -17.14 -3.11 -8.46
N ILE A 33 -15.88 -3.35 -8.84
CA ILE A 33 -14.72 -3.42 -7.92
C ILE A 33 -14.46 -2.08 -7.23
N ALA A 34 -14.85 -0.96 -7.84
CA ALA A 34 -14.70 0.37 -7.25
C ALA A 34 -15.41 0.49 -5.89
N ILE A 35 -16.58 -0.14 -5.71
CA ILE A 35 -17.37 -0.08 -4.47
C ILE A 35 -16.61 -0.68 -3.27
N PRO A 36 -16.21 -1.97 -3.28
CA PRO A 36 -15.44 -2.54 -2.19
C PRO A 36 -14.06 -1.89 -2.04
N GLN A 37 -13.43 -1.45 -3.14
CA GLN A 37 -12.13 -0.76 -3.07
C GLN A 37 -12.22 0.57 -2.31
N THR A 38 -13.23 1.39 -2.60
CA THR A 38 -13.47 2.64 -1.86
C THR A 38 -13.74 2.37 -0.39
N LEU A 39 -14.52 1.34 -0.05
CA LEU A 39 -14.79 0.98 1.34
C LEU A 39 -13.51 0.62 2.11
N VAL A 40 -12.67 -0.24 1.52
CA VAL A 40 -11.39 -0.65 2.13
C VAL A 40 -10.47 0.56 2.29
N GLN A 41 -10.34 1.40 1.26
CA GLN A 41 -9.42 2.53 1.28
C GLN A 41 -9.82 3.61 2.29
N LEU A 42 -11.13 3.89 2.41
CA LEU A 42 -11.65 4.80 3.45
C LEU A 42 -11.44 4.25 4.85
N THR A 43 -11.69 2.95 5.05
CA THR A 43 -11.48 2.29 6.35
C THR A 43 -10.01 2.40 6.78
N LEU A 44 -9.09 2.09 5.86
CA LEU A 44 -7.65 2.22 6.10
C LEU A 44 -7.23 3.67 6.35
N PHE A 45 -7.83 4.64 5.65
CA PHE A 45 -7.55 6.07 5.85
C PHE A 45 -7.93 6.54 7.26
N PHE A 46 -9.12 6.17 7.75
CA PHE A 46 -9.54 6.49 9.11
C PHE A 46 -8.69 5.78 10.17
N LEU A 47 -8.32 4.51 9.94
CA LEU A 47 -7.40 3.79 10.84
C LEU A 47 -6.02 4.45 10.86
N ALA A 48 -5.50 4.89 9.71
CA ALA A 48 -4.21 5.56 9.64
C ALA A 48 -4.21 6.87 10.44
N MET A 49 -5.32 7.62 10.51
CA MET A 49 -5.42 8.81 11.36
C MET A 49 -5.16 8.52 12.84
N LEU A 50 -5.50 7.32 13.34
CA LEU A 50 -5.24 6.91 14.72
C LEU A 50 -3.77 6.48 14.93
N VAL A 51 -3.14 5.89 13.91
CA VAL A 51 -1.77 5.34 14.00
C VAL A 51 -0.69 6.39 13.74
N LEU A 52 -0.95 7.33 12.83
CA LEU A 52 -0.01 8.39 12.44
C LEU A 52 0.57 9.23 13.60
N PRO A 53 -0.18 9.64 14.65
CA PRO A 53 0.39 10.41 15.76
C PRO A 53 1.41 9.61 16.60
N LEU A 54 1.41 8.28 16.50
CA LEU A 54 2.31 7.39 17.24
C LEU A 54 3.57 7.03 16.44
N THR A 55 3.67 7.42 15.17
CA THR A 55 4.77 7.05 14.26
C THR A 55 5.81 8.15 14.09
N THR A 56 7.09 7.77 14.16
CA THR A 56 8.23 8.66 13.86
C THR A 56 8.42 8.84 12.35
N PRO A 57 9.18 9.87 11.90
CA PRO A 57 9.47 10.08 10.48
C PRO A 57 10.14 8.87 9.81
N ASP A 58 11.08 8.22 10.50
CA ASP A 58 11.84 7.08 9.99
C ASP A 58 10.95 5.84 9.81
N MET A 59 10.05 5.57 10.76
CA MET A 59 9.07 4.48 10.66
C MET A 59 8.15 4.63 9.44
N ARG A 60 7.78 5.88 9.08
CA ARG A 60 6.98 6.14 7.88
C ARG A 60 7.76 5.91 6.59
N ALA A 61 9.05 6.23 6.58
CA ALA A 61 9.92 5.98 5.44
C ALA A 61 10.10 4.47 5.19
N ASP A 62 10.35 3.69 6.25
CA ASP A 62 10.46 2.23 6.19
C ASP A 62 9.16 1.57 5.69
N PHE A 63 8.01 2.03 6.20
CA PHE A 63 6.70 1.56 5.76
C PHE A 63 6.46 1.87 4.26
N SER A 64 6.82 3.07 3.81
CA SER A 64 6.70 3.46 2.40
C SER A 64 7.65 2.65 1.50
N ALA A 65 8.87 2.36 1.95
CA ALA A 65 9.84 1.55 1.20
C ALA A 65 9.34 0.11 1.01
N LEU A 66 8.85 -0.52 2.09
CA LEU A 66 8.24 -1.85 2.01
C LEU A 66 7.00 -1.86 1.12
N GLY A 67 6.11 -0.87 1.29
CA GLY A 67 4.93 -0.68 0.45
C GLY A 67 5.26 -0.58 -1.04
N GLY A 68 6.25 0.24 -1.39
CA GLY A 68 6.73 0.38 -2.77
C GLY A 68 7.31 -0.91 -3.34
N LEU A 69 8.07 -1.67 -2.53
CA LEU A 69 8.58 -2.98 -2.94
C LEU A 69 7.41 -3.94 -3.23
N MET A 70 6.39 -4.02 -2.37
CA MET A 70 5.21 -4.85 -2.63
C MET A 70 4.46 -4.45 -3.89
N MET A 71 4.34 -3.15 -4.19
CA MET A 71 3.74 -2.69 -5.45
C MET A 71 4.52 -3.24 -6.66
N LEU A 72 5.85 -3.18 -6.62
CA LEU A 72 6.72 -3.73 -7.66
C LEU A 72 6.58 -5.25 -7.79
N MET A 73 6.54 -5.99 -6.68
CA MET A 73 6.30 -7.45 -6.69
C MET A 73 4.92 -7.81 -7.25
N THR A 74 3.91 -7.00 -6.95
CA THR A 74 2.54 -7.18 -7.47
C THR A 74 2.50 -6.92 -8.97
N GLY A 75 3.22 -5.90 -9.46
CA GLY A 75 3.38 -5.66 -10.90
C GLY A 75 3.97 -6.87 -11.62
N PHE A 76 5.05 -7.47 -11.10
CA PHE A 76 5.62 -8.70 -11.66
C PHE A 76 4.66 -9.89 -11.66
N ARG A 77 3.81 -9.98 -10.63
CA ARG A 77 2.77 -11.00 -10.55
C ARG A 77 1.68 -10.79 -11.60
N ILE A 78 1.22 -9.55 -11.81
CA ILE A 78 0.21 -9.21 -12.83
C ILE A 78 0.74 -9.50 -14.24
N MET A 79 2.01 -9.21 -14.50
CA MET A 79 2.67 -9.52 -15.79
C MET A 79 2.90 -11.03 -16.01
N GLY A 80 2.64 -11.89 -15.02
CA GLY A 80 2.81 -13.34 -15.16
C GLY A 80 4.27 -13.83 -15.20
N ILE A 81 5.25 -12.96 -14.91
CA ILE A 81 6.68 -13.32 -14.96
C ILE A 81 7.04 -14.25 -13.80
N LYS A 82 6.57 -13.93 -12.58
CA LYS A 82 6.80 -14.74 -11.38
C LYS A 82 5.67 -14.56 -10.37
N SER A 83 5.11 -15.68 -9.90
CA SER A 83 4.03 -15.68 -8.92
C SER A 83 4.59 -15.47 -7.51
N PHE A 84 4.59 -14.22 -7.07
CA PHE A 84 4.89 -13.90 -5.68
C PHE A 84 3.62 -14.03 -4.83
N PRO A 85 3.66 -14.70 -3.66
CA PRO A 85 2.54 -14.73 -2.74
C PRO A 85 2.42 -13.38 -2.01
N VAL A 86 1.99 -12.34 -2.73
CA VAL A 86 1.87 -10.95 -2.22
C VAL A 86 0.99 -10.88 -0.97
N ALA A 87 -0.05 -11.72 -0.88
CA ALA A 87 -0.90 -11.79 0.30
C ALA A 87 -0.12 -12.17 1.58
N ASN A 88 0.90 -13.03 1.46
CA ASN A 88 1.75 -13.42 2.59
C ASN A 88 2.75 -12.32 2.98
N MET A 89 2.91 -11.28 2.15
CA MET A 89 3.75 -10.11 2.44
C MET A 89 2.99 -9.01 3.19
N LEU A 90 1.64 -9.03 3.18
CA LEU A 90 0.81 -8.06 3.90
C LEU A 90 1.10 -7.97 5.41
N PRO A 91 1.32 -9.10 6.13
CA PRO A 91 1.72 -9.03 7.55
C PRO A 91 3.02 -8.25 7.78
N GLY A 92 3.90 -8.16 6.77
CA GLY A 92 5.14 -7.40 6.83
C GLY A 92 4.92 -5.88 7.02
N LEU A 93 3.83 -5.32 6.49
CA LEU A 93 3.45 -3.91 6.70
C LEU A 93 3.06 -3.62 8.15
N LEU A 94 2.45 -4.60 8.83
CA LEU A 94 2.11 -4.47 10.25
C LEU A 94 3.35 -4.63 11.12
N LEU A 95 4.26 -5.53 10.75
CA LEU A 95 5.47 -5.83 11.52
C LEU A 95 6.56 -4.77 11.37
N VAL A 96 6.64 -4.04 10.25
CA VAL A 96 7.69 -3.02 10.08
C VAL A 96 7.60 -1.91 11.11
N MET A 97 6.39 -1.52 11.54
CA MET A 97 6.16 -0.46 12.51
C MET A 97 6.80 -0.78 13.88
N PRO A 98 6.48 -1.92 14.56
CA PRO A 98 7.14 -2.26 15.82
C PRO A 98 8.63 -2.54 15.64
N VAL A 99 9.04 -3.21 14.55
CA VAL A 99 10.45 -3.54 14.33
C VAL A 99 11.32 -2.29 14.15
N SER A 100 10.84 -1.31 13.36
CA SER A 100 11.53 -0.02 13.17
C SER A 100 11.57 0.78 14.48
N HIS A 101 10.50 0.75 15.29
CA HIS A 101 10.52 1.34 16.64
C HIS A 101 11.56 0.69 17.55
N PHE A 102 11.61 -0.65 17.62
CA PHE A 102 12.61 -1.38 18.41
C PHE A 102 14.03 -1.08 17.94
N TRP A 103 14.25 -0.99 16.63
CA TRP A 103 15.56 -0.65 16.05
C TRP A 103 15.99 0.77 16.42
N ALA A 104 15.09 1.74 16.30
CA ALA A 104 15.35 3.13 16.67
C ALA A 104 15.65 3.31 18.17
N VAL A 105 15.05 2.49 19.04
CA VAL A 105 15.23 2.56 20.50
C VAL A 105 16.50 1.84 20.97
N TYR A 106 16.84 0.68 20.40
CA TYR A 106 17.93 -0.18 20.93
C TYR A 106 19.24 -0.14 20.14
N ILE A 107 19.21 0.20 18.85
CA ILE A 107 20.37 0.02 17.96
C ILE A 107 20.87 1.34 17.36
N ALA A 108 19.98 2.33 17.18
CA ALA A 108 20.35 3.66 16.70
C ALA A 108 20.85 4.61 17.80
N HIS A 109 20.94 4.14 19.05
CA HIS A 109 21.53 4.82 20.21
C HIS A 109 22.96 4.37 20.48
#